data_AF-A0AAV5UCK2-F1
#
_entry.id   AF-A0AAV5UCK2-F1
#
_cell.length_a   1.000
_cell.length_b   1.000
_cell.length_c   1.000
_cell.angle_alpha   90.00
_cell.angle_beta   90.00
_cell.angle_gamma   90.00
#
_symmetry.space_group_name_H-M   'P 1'
#
loop_
_entity.id
_entity.type
_entity.pdbx_description
1 polymer ?
#
loop_
_entity_poly.entity_id
_entity_poly.type
_entity_poly.pdbx_seq_one_letter_code
_entity_poly.pdbx_strand_id
1 'polypeptide(L)'
;LINELNDGEAFVTMDFAQKFLPMYKWESQSKYFGKRGMSWHIVHVIAKIKGHYVQHSMVHVLRTKKQDNHSVVQMLDQVLRDLQLMNITGVHLRADNAGAYHSLGTIA
;
A
#
# COMPACT_ATOMS: atom_id res chain seq x y z
N LEU A 1 -12.49 0.21 -15.29
CA LEU A 1 -11.61 -0.30 -14.22
C LEU A 1 -12.38 -0.74 -12.99
N ILE A 2 -12.74 0.11 -12.01
CA ILE A 2 -13.47 -0.39 -10.81
C ILE A 2 -14.86 -0.95 -11.18
N ASN A 3 -15.57 -0.29 -12.09
CA ASN A 3 -16.89 -0.76 -12.55
C ASN A 3 -16.85 -2.08 -13.34
N GLU A 4 -15.66 -2.52 -13.76
CA GLU A 4 -15.44 -3.73 -14.55
C GLU A 4 -14.98 -4.91 -13.68
N LEU A 5 -14.86 -4.72 -12.36
CA LEU A 5 -14.53 -5.81 -11.43
C LEU A 5 -15.61 -6.91 -11.49
N ASN A 6 -15.16 -8.15 -11.59
CA ASN A 6 -16.00 -9.33 -11.39
C ASN A 6 -16.16 -9.63 -9.89
N ASP A 7 -17.18 -10.42 -9.56
CA ASP A 7 -17.36 -10.89 -8.19
C ASP A 7 -16.16 -11.77 -7.76
N GLY A 8 -15.59 -11.46 -6.59
CA GLY A 8 -14.36 -12.10 -6.10
C GLY A 8 -13.07 -11.42 -6.57
N GLU A 9 -13.14 -10.34 -7.34
CA GLU A 9 -11.98 -9.54 -7.72
C GLU A 9 -11.83 -8.29 -6.84
N ALA A 10 -10.59 -7.82 -6.71
CA ALA A 10 -10.28 -6.59 -6.01
C ALA A 10 -9.32 -5.68 -6.79
N PHE A 11 -9.53 -4.37 -6.66
CA PHE A 11 -8.63 -3.33 -7.13
C PHE A 11 -7.85 -2.77 -5.95
N VAL A 12 -6.53 -2.93 -5.98
CA VAL A 12 -5.61 -2.57 -4.91
C VAL A 12 -4.77 -1.39 -5.36
N THR A 13 -4.88 -0.28 -4.64
CA THR A 13 -4.03 0.91 -4.81
C THR A 13 -3.06 1.02 -3.65
N MET A 14 -1.80 1.31 -3.94
CA MET A 14 -0.72 1.37 -2.96
C MET A 14 0.03 2.69 -3.08
N ASP A 15 0.33 3.32 -1.96
CA ASP A 15 1.15 4.53 -1.92
C ASP A 15 1.91 4.65 -0.59
N PHE A 16 3.06 5.31 -0.64
CA PHE A 16 3.75 5.75 0.56
C PHE A 16 3.25 7.14 0.97
N ALA A 17 2.69 7.23 2.15
CA ALA A 17 2.30 8.51 2.72
C ALA A 17 3.53 9.36 3.10
N GLN A 18 3.31 10.67 3.20
CA GLN A 18 4.30 11.61 3.74
C GLN A 18 4.71 11.17 5.15
N LYS A 19 6.01 11.08 5.43
CA LYS A 19 6.51 10.48 6.68
C LYS A 19 5.86 11.09 7.92
N PHE A 20 5.52 10.23 8.86
CA PHE A 20 4.85 10.65 10.09
C PHE A 20 5.86 11.07 11.16
N LEU A 21 5.67 12.26 11.74
CA LEU A 21 6.36 12.74 12.93
C LEU A 21 5.40 12.77 14.15
N PRO A 22 5.45 11.77 15.04
CA PRO A 22 4.51 11.65 16.16
C PRO A 22 4.51 12.84 17.13
N MET A 23 5.61 13.58 17.21
CA MET A 23 5.84 14.59 18.26
C MET A 23 5.42 16.01 17.88
N TYR A 24 5.07 16.27 16.62
CA TYR A 24 4.84 17.64 16.15
C TYR A 24 3.51 17.77 15.42
N LYS A 25 2.63 18.64 15.94
CA LYS A 25 1.37 19.03 15.27
C LYS A 25 1.63 19.79 13.95
N TRP A 26 2.80 20.43 13.84
CA TRP A 26 3.20 21.23 12.69
C TRP A 26 4.64 20.88 12.31
N GLU A 27 4.86 20.50 11.06
CA GLU A 27 6.21 20.25 10.53
C GLU A 27 6.79 21.54 9.98
N SER A 28 7.99 21.92 10.46
CA SER A 28 8.75 22.96 9.79
C SER A 28 9.21 22.44 8.43
N GLN A 29 9.23 23.31 7.43
CA GLN A 29 9.66 22.97 6.06
C GLN A 29 11.04 22.27 6.04
N SER A 30 11.95 22.67 6.93
CA SER A 30 13.27 22.03 7.11
C SER A 30 13.20 20.59 7.64
N LYS A 31 12.27 20.27 8.54
CA LYS A 31 12.07 18.90 9.07
C LYS A 31 11.39 18.01 8.03
N TYR A 32 10.44 18.58 7.29
CA TYR A 32 9.75 17.95 6.18
C TYR A 32 10.74 17.54 5.07
N PHE A 33 11.55 18.50 4.56
CA PHE A 33 12.56 18.21 3.53
C PHE A 33 13.71 17.32 4.03
N GLY A 34 14.01 17.34 5.33
CA GLY A 34 14.97 16.43 5.94
C GLY A 34 14.52 14.97 5.97
N LYS A 35 13.29 14.64 5.55
CA LYS A 35 12.69 13.29 5.54
C LYS A 35 12.84 12.56 6.88
N ARG A 36 12.84 13.31 7.99
CA ARG A 36 12.90 12.77 9.36
C ARG A 36 11.47 12.38 9.74
N GLY A 37 11.21 11.09 9.87
CA GLY A 37 9.91 10.55 10.27
C GLY A 37 9.81 9.06 10.02
N MET A 38 8.76 8.42 10.56
CA MET A 38 8.45 7.03 10.28
C MET A 38 7.85 6.90 8.89
N SER A 39 8.30 5.92 8.14
CA SER A 39 7.71 5.62 6.83
C SER A 39 6.49 4.75 7.04
N TRP A 40 5.44 5.02 6.29
CA TRP A 40 4.19 4.29 6.39
C TRP A 40 3.59 4.18 5.00
N HIS A 41 3.06 3.00 4.74
CA HIS A 41 2.56 2.59 3.45
C HIS A 41 1.08 2.27 3.59
N ILE A 42 0.28 2.87 2.71
CA ILE A 42 -1.16 2.74 2.72
C ILE A 42 -1.55 1.89 1.53
N VAL A 43 -2.35 0.86 1.81
CA VAL A 43 -2.94 0.01 0.79
C VAL A 43 -4.44 0.14 0.90
N HIS A 44 -5.06 0.58 -0.18
CA HIS A 44 -6.51 0.71 -0.28
C HIS A 44 -7.03 -0.33 -1.26
N VAL A 45 -8.02 -1.11 -0.82
CA VAL A 45 -8.63 -2.20 -1.57
C VAL A 45 -10.09 -1.86 -1.82
N ILE A 46 -10.52 -1.99 -3.07
CA ILE A 46 -11.93 -2.01 -3.46
C ILE A 46 -12.22 -3.39 -4.04
N ALA A 47 -13.00 -4.19 -3.33
CA ALA A 47 -13.38 -5.53 -3.76
C ALA A 47 -14.85 -5.56 -4.15
N LYS A 48 -15.21 -6.46 -5.08
CA LYS A 48 -16.60 -6.75 -5.41
C LYS A 48 -16.96 -8.12 -4.86
N ILE A 49 -17.90 -8.16 -3.93
CA ILE A 49 -18.30 -9.37 -3.21
C ILE A 49 -19.82 -9.49 -3.31
N LYS A 50 -20.29 -10.58 -3.94
CA LYS A 50 -21.73 -10.86 -4.13
C LYS A 50 -22.49 -9.67 -4.74
N GLY A 51 -21.93 -9.05 -5.78
CA GLY A 51 -22.50 -7.89 -6.45
C GLY A 51 -22.33 -6.55 -5.73
N HIS A 52 -21.74 -6.52 -4.53
CA HIS A 52 -21.55 -5.28 -3.76
C HIS A 52 -20.08 -4.85 -3.71
N TYR A 53 -19.85 -3.55 -3.81
CA TYR A 53 -18.52 -2.99 -3.59
C TYR A 53 -18.25 -2.82 -2.10
N VAL A 54 -17.10 -3.33 -1.67
CA VAL A 54 -16.59 -3.22 -0.31
C VAL A 54 -15.22 -2.56 -0.37
N GLN A 55 -14.94 -1.65 0.56
CA GLN A 55 -13.65 -0.99 0.67
C GLN A 55 -12.96 -1.39 1.97
N HIS A 56 -11.63 -1.53 1.90
CA HIS A 56 -10.81 -1.78 3.08
C HIS A 56 -9.46 -1.08 2.91
N SER A 57 -8.96 -0.48 3.98
CA SER A 57 -7.66 0.20 3.98
C SER A 57 -6.75 -0.41 5.04
N MET A 58 -5.53 -0.75 4.63
CA MET A 58 -4.49 -1.29 5.49
C MET A 58 -3.35 -0.29 5.57
N VAL A 59 -2.84 -0.08 6.79
CA VAL A 59 -1.73 0.84 7.04
C VAL A 59 -0.57 0.07 7.64
N HIS A 60 0.55 0.09 6.94
CA HIS A 60 1.80 -0.52 7.38
C HIS A 60 2.71 0.57 7.91
N VAL A 61 3.02 0.55 9.21
CA VAL A 61 3.97 1.48 9.82
C VAL A 61 5.34 0.81 9.92
N LEU A 62 6.32 1.34 9.17
CA LEU A 62 7.66 0.78 9.10
C LEU A 62 8.53 1.36 10.23
N ARG A 63 9.22 0.48 10.94
CA ARG A 63 10.27 0.88 11.90
C ARG A 63 11.47 1.52 11.19
N THR A 64 11.74 1.08 9.96
CA THR A 64 12.74 1.66 9.08
C THR A 64 12.21 2.94 8.43
N LYS A 65 13.11 3.91 8.18
CA LYS A 65 12.78 5.16 7.46
C LYS A 65 12.88 5.00 5.93
N LYS A 66 13.19 3.78 5.47
CA LYS A 66 13.47 3.48 4.06
C LYS A 66 12.19 3.04 3.37
N GLN A 67 11.96 3.63 2.20
CA GLN A 67 10.92 3.24 1.25
C GLN A 67 11.64 2.45 0.17
N ASP A 68 11.61 1.11 0.25
CA ASP A 68 12.29 0.24 -0.70
C ASP A 68 11.39 -0.86 -1.25
N ASN A 69 11.83 -1.42 -2.38
CA ASN A 69 11.14 -2.47 -3.10
C ASN A 69 10.94 -3.74 -2.26
N HIS A 70 11.92 -4.13 -1.45
CA HIS A 70 11.79 -5.30 -0.59
C HIS A 70 10.65 -5.15 0.41
N SER A 71 10.55 -3.99 1.08
CA SER A 71 9.45 -3.71 2.00
C SER A 71 8.11 -3.70 1.26
N VAL A 72 8.04 -3.12 0.06
CA VAL A 72 6.82 -3.10 -0.76
C VAL A 72 6.35 -4.52 -1.08
N VAL A 73 7.25 -5.42 -1.50
CA VAL A 73 6.85 -6.80 -1.83
C VAL A 73 6.38 -7.55 -0.59
N GLN A 74 7.03 -7.38 0.56
CA GLN A 74 6.59 -8.01 1.81
C GLN A 74 5.20 -7.52 2.25
N MET A 75 4.95 -6.22 2.15
CA MET A 75 3.63 -5.65 2.46
C MET A 75 2.58 -6.14 1.46
N LEU A 76 2.93 -6.26 0.18
CA LEU A 76 2.04 -6.80 -0.83
C LEU A 76 1.73 -8.29 -0.56
N ASP A 77 2.71 -9.12 -0.23
CA ASP A 77 2.49 -10.53 0.13
C ASP A 77 1.51 -10.66 1.30
N GLN A 78 1.68 -9.85 2.34
CA GLN A 78 0.74 -9.81 3.48
C GLN A 78 -0.68 -9.44 3.02
N VAL A 79 -0.83 -8.36 2.24
CA VAL A 79 -2.14 -7.93 1.72
C VAL A 79 -2.79 -9.04 0.90
N LEU A 80 -2.04 -9.71 0.02
CA LEU A 80 -2.57 -10.77 -0.84
C LEU A 80 -3.03 -11.97 -0.02
N ARG A 81 -2.30 -12.36 1.03
CA ARG A 81 -2.73 -13.41 1.97
C ARG A 81 -4.03 -13.03 2.67
N ASP A 82 -4.15 -11.80 3.13
CA ASP A 82 -5.35 -11.32 3.81
C ASP A 82 -6.56 -11.30 2.86
N LEU A 83 -6.37 -10.89 1.61
CA LEU A 83 -7.42 -10.93 0.58
C LEU A 83 -7.83 -12.35 0.21
N GLN A 84 -6.87 -13.28 0.14
CA GLN A 84 -7.15 -14.69 -0.12
C GLN A 84 -8.03 -15.31 0.99
N LEU A 85 -7.79 -14.95 2.26
CA LEU A 85 -8.63 -15.36 3.38
C LEU A 85 -10.07 -14.80 3.29
N MET A 86 -10.27 -13.71 2.54
CA MET A 86 -11.59 -13.11 2.29
C MET A 86 -12.27 -13.63 1.02
N ASN A 87 -11.78 -14.73 0.43
CA ASN A 87 -12.23 -15.30 -0.84
C ASN A 87 -12.09 -14.37 -2.06
N ILE A 88 -11.11 -13.47 -2.05
CA ILE A 88 -10.72 -12.71 -3.24
C ILE A 88 -9.76 -13.56 -4.06
N THR A 89 -10.12 -13.84 -5.32
CA THR A 89 -9.39 -14.74 -6.22
C THR A 89 -8.57 -14.00 -7.27
N GLY A 90 -8.92 -12.75 -7.57
CA GLY A 90 -8.24 -11.91 -8.55
C GLY A 90 -7.93 -10.52 -8.00
N VAL A 91 -6.76 -9.99 -8.33
CA VAL A 91 -6.33 -8.66 -7.90
C VAL A 91 -5.75 -7.85 -9.05
N HIS A 92 -6.17 -6.59 -9.14
CA HIS A 92 -5.58 -5.58 -10.00
C HIS A 92 -4.76 -4.62 -9.16
N LEU A 93 -3.46 -4.52 -9.42
CA LEU A 93 -2.56 -3.68 -8.65
C LEU A 93 -2.32 -2.35 -9.36
N ARG A 94 -2.33 -1.27 -8.58
CA ARG A 94 -1.90 0.06 -9.01
C ARG A 94 -1.05 0.70 -7.91
N ALA A 95 0.08 1.26 -8.31
CA ALA A 95 0.92 2.08 -7.46
C ALA A 95 1.25 3.39 -8.16
N ASP A 96 1.91 4.30 -7.46
CA ASP A 96 2.55 5.44 -8.11
C ASP A 96 3.78 4.98 -8.93
N ASN A 97 4.46 5.93 -9.59
CA ASN A 97 5.66 5.62 -10.38
C ASN A 97 6.96 5.79 -9.58
N ALA A 98 6.92 5.74 -8.24
CA ALA A 98 8.12 5.86 -7.43
C ALA A 98 9.01 4.62 -7.59
N GLY A 99 10.33 4.82 -7.51
CA GLY A 99 11.31 3.74 -7.64
C GLY A 99 11.18 2.62 -6.60
N ALA A 100 10.45 2.85 -5.49
CA ALA A 100 10.15 1.80 -4.52
C ALA A 100 9.21 0.72 -5.08
N TYR A 101 8.38 1.03 -6.08
CA TYR A 101 7.49 0.06 -6.74
C TYR A 101 8.12 -0.56 -7.99
N HIS A 102 9.36 -0.19 -8.31
CA HIS A 102 10.09 -0.72 -9.46
C HIS A 102 10.94 -1.90 -9.01
N SER A 103 10.83 -3.02 -9.72
CA SER A 103 11.66 -4.19 -9.45
C SER A 103 12.99 -4.09 -10.22
N LEU A 104 14.05 -3.60 -9.55
CA LEU A 104 15.42 -3.72 -10.06
C LEU A 104 16.08 -5.07 -9.70
N GLY A 105 15.43 -5.91 -8.88
CA GLY A 105 15.93 -7.23 -8.49
C GLY A 105 14.81 -8.24 -8.28
N THR A 106 14.99 -9.42 -8.88
CA THR A 106 14.13 -10.60 -8.70
C THR A 106 14.34 -11.16 -7.29
N ILE A 107 13.26 -11.51 -6.59
CA ILE A 107 13.35 -12.28 -5.36
C ILE A 107 13.72 -13.71 -5.76
N ALA A 108 14.85 -14.21 -5.26
CA ALA A 108 15.29 -15.58 -5.44
C ALA A 108 14.62 -16.52 -4.43
#